data_AF-A0A6P5CYL5-F1
#
_entry.id   AF-A0A6P5CYL5-F1
#
_cell.length_a   1.000
_cell.length_b   1.000
_cell.length_c   1.000
_cell.angle_alpha   90.00
_cell.angle_beta   90.00
_cell.angle_gamma   90.00
#
_symmetry.space_group_name_H-M   'P 1'
#
loop_
_entity.id
_entity.type
_entity.pdbx_description
1 polymer ?
#
loop_
_entity_poly.entity_id
_entity_poly.type
_entity_poly.pdbx_seq_one_letter_code
_entity_poly.pdbx_strand_id
1 'polypeptide(L)'
;ANATADFEKLPARIQDFLRYRHCRHFPLLWDAPAKCRGSRGPFLLLAVKSAPANFERRELIRRTWGQERSYGGRPVRRLFLLGTPAPEDAERAEQLAELAALEAREHGDVLQWAFTDTFLNLTLKQVHLLDWLEARCPHARFLLSGDDDVFVHTANVLRFLEAKSPDRHLSGARQPSFDPCMYRELLLVHRFAPYEMLLMWKALHNPGLSCHQGHRVS
;
A
#
# COMPACT_ATOMS: atom_id res chain seq x y z
N ALA A 1 -6.53 -21.41 30.95
CA ALA A 1 -5.51 -20.36 30.86
C ALA A 1 -4.26 -20.97 30.23
N ASN A 2 -4.07 -20.83 28.91
CA ASN A 2 -2.80 -21.20 28.28
C ASN A 2 -1.84 -20.03 28.50
N ALA A 3 -1.15 -20.04 29.64
CA ALA A 3 0.05 -19.22 29.80
C ALA A 3 1.07 -19.78 28.80
N THR A 4 1.34 -19.03 27.73
CA THR A 4 2.55 -19.28 26.92
C THR A 4 3.72 -19.35 27.88
N ALA A 5 4.34 -20.53 28.00
CA ALA A 5 5.54 -20.69 28.81
C ALA A 5 6.54 -19.59 28.42
N ASP A 6 7.17 -18.98 29.43
CA ASP A 6 8.15 -17.91 29.25
C ASP A 6 7.63 -16.60 28.59
N PHE A 7 6.33 -16.31 28.68
CA PHE A 7 5.74 -15.07 28.14
C PHE A 7 6.49 -13.79 28.59
N GLU A 8 6.85 -13.70 29.86
CA GLU A 8 7.58 -12.54 30.41
C GLU A 8 9.02 -12.40 29.87
N LYS A 9 9.59 -13.47 29.28
CA LYS A 9 10.92 -13.42 28.64
C LYS A 9 10.84 -12.97 27.18
N LEU A 10 9.65 -12.84 26.60
CA LEU A 10 9.48 -12.40 25.23
C LEU A 10 9.78 -10.89 25.09
N PRO A 11 10.23 -10.41 23.92
CA PRO A 11 10.36 -8.98 23.67
C PRO A 11 9.03 -8.24 23.87
N ALA A 12 9.05 -7.02 24.41
CA ALA A 12 7.85 -6.23 24.74
C ALA A 12 6.84 -6.17 23.58
N ARG A 13 7.30 -5.92 22.35
CA ARG A 13 6.45 -5.91 21.15
C ARG A 13 5.65 -7.21 20.92
N ILE A 14 6.23 -8.36 21.26
CA ILE A 14 5.57 -9.67 21.12
C ILE A 14 4.59 -9.88 22.27
N GLN A 15 4.96 -9.45 23.49
CA GLN A 15 4.06 -9.49 24.64
C GLN A 15 2.79 -8.68 24.36
N ASP A 16 2.94 -7.45 23.85
CA ASP A 16 1.82 -6.57 23.52
C ASP A 16 0.94 -7.17 22.44
N PHE A 17 1.52 -7.69 21.36
CA PHE A 17 0.77 -8.37 20.31
C PHE A 17 -0.07 -9.53 20.86
N LEU A 18 0.49 -10.37 21.74
CA LEU A 18 -0.21 -11.51 22.33
C LEU A 18 -1.29 -11.07 23.34
N ARG A 19 -1.03 -10.04 24.16
CA ARG A 19 -2.00 -9.47 25.11
C ARG A 19 -3.22 -8.89 24.38
N TYR A 20 -2.98 -8.10 23.33
CA TYR A 20 -4.01 -7.31 22.65
C TYR A 20 -4.53 -7.93 21.35
N ARG A 21 -4.18 -9.17 21.00
CA ARG A 21 -4.64 -9.86 19.75
C ARG A 21 -6.16 -9.91 19.52
N HIS A 22 -6.94 -9.71 20.59
CA HIS A 22 -8.40 -9.69 20.56
C HIS A 22 -8.96 -8.28 20.26
N CYS A 23 -8.18 -7.22 20.47
CA CYS A 23 -8.51 -5.85 20.12
C CYS A 23 -8.31 -5.65 18.62
N ARG A 24 -9.40 -5.72 17.85
CA ARG A 24 -9.37 -5.61 16.38
C ARG A 24 -10.23 -4.47 15.83
N HIS A 25 -10.96 -3.78 16.71
CA HIS A 25 -11.83 -2.68 16.34
C HIS A 25 -11.24 -1.38 16.86
N PHE A 26 -10.75 -0.56 15.94
CA PHE A 26 -10.22 0.77 16.23
C PHE A 26 -11.02 1.82 15.46
N PRO A 27 -11.30 2.99 16.06
CA PRO A 27 -12.04 4.04 15.39
C PRO A 27 -11.23 4.61 14.22
N LEU A 28 -11.93 4.98 13.16
CA LEU A 28 -11.38 5.70 12.02
C LEU A 28 -11.20 7.17 12.41
N LEU A 29 -9.96 7.66 12.32
CA LEU A 29 -9.58 9.05 12.59
C LEU A 29 -9.71 9.93 11.34
N TRP A 30 -9.31 9.38 10.19
CA TRP A 30 -9.40 10.06 8.89
C TRP A 30 -10.05 9.14 7.87
N ASP A 31 -11.10 9.62 7.21
CA ASP A 31 -11.83 8.92 6.15
C ASP A 31 -11.52 9.54 4.78
N ALA A 32 -11.66 8.76 3.72
CA ALA A 32 -11.46 9.17 2.33
C ALA A 32 -12.73 8.91 1.48
N PRO A 33 -13.90 9.46 1.87
CA PRO A 33 -15.19 9.07 1.28
C PRO A 33 -15.30 9.40 -0.21
N ALA A 34 -14.55 10.40 -0.69
CA ALA A 34 -14.54 10.80 -2.08
C ALA A 34 -13.96 9.73 -3.04
N LYS A 35 -13.10 8.82 -2.54
CA LYS A 35 -12.36 7.87 -3.38
C LYS A 35 -13.26 6.79 -4.02
N CYS A 36 -14.42 6.55 -3.43
CA CYS A 36 -15.40 5.60 -3.93
C CYS A 36 -16.76 6.24 -4.25
N ARG A 37 -16.81 7.58 -4.42
CA ARG A 37 -18.01 8.26 -4.91
C ARG A 37 -18.30 7.87 -6.36
N GLY A 38 -19.57 7.57 -6.65
CA GLY A 38 -20.09 7.27 -7.99
C GLY A 38 -20.62 5.85 -8.14
N SER A 39 -21.59 5.67 -9.03
CA SER A 39 -22.34 4.41 -9.18
C SER A 39 -21.55 3.22 -9.71
N ARG A 40 -20.36 3.44 -10.28
CA ARG A 40 -19.53 2.36 -10.87
C ARG A 40 -18.26 2.03 -10.08
N GLY A 41 -17.95 2.78 -9.01
CA GLY A 41 -16.72 2.59 -8.22
C GLY A 41 -15.41 2.68 -9.04
N PRO A 42 -14.24 2.51 -8.39
CA PRO A 42 -12.97 2.35 -9.11
C PRO A 42 -12.86 0.96 -9.75
N PHE A 43 -12.20 0.88 -10.91
CA PHE A 43 -11.84 -0.42 -11.50
C PHE A 43 -10.73 -1.10 -10.69
N LEU A 44 -9.72 -0.31 -10.30
CA LEU A 44 -8.63 -0.76 -9.43
C LEU A 44 -8.44 0.24 -8.31
N LEU A 45 -8.50 -0.25 -7.07
CA LEU A 45 -8.13 0.49 -5.88
C LEU A 45 -6.73 0.04 -5.42
N LEU A 46 -5.81 0.99 -5.36
CA LEU A 46 -4.47 0.81 -4.81
C LEU A 46 -4.52 1.15 -3.32
N ALA A 47 -4.29 0.18 -2.44
CA ALA A 47 -4.29 0.38 -0.99
C ALA A 47 -2.88 0.19 -0.43
N VAL A 48 -2.20 1.30 -0.15
CA VAL A 48 -0.78 1.32 0.21
C VAL A 48 -0.64 1.43 1.74
N LYS A 49 -0.13 0.38 2.37
CA LYS A 49 0.24 0.40 3.79
C LYS A 49 1.46 1.30 3.98
N SER A 50 1.32 2.35 4.79
CA SER A 50 2.38 3.33 5.07
C SER A 50 2.33 3.72 6.56
N ALA A 51 3.30 4.47 7.07
CA ALA A 51 3.30 4.95 8.47
C ALA A 51 3.34 6.48 8.51
N PRO A 52 2.84 7.17 9.57
CA PRO A 52 2.80 8.63 9.63
C PRO A 52 4.11 9.33 9.20
N ALA A 53 5.26 8.83 9.66
CA ALA A 53 6.59 9.33 9.31
C ALA A 53 6.97 9.22 7.81
N ASN A 54 6.33 8.35 7.04
CA ASN A 54 6.66 8.06 5.64
C ASN A 54 6.00 9.03 4.63
N PHE A 55 5.84 10.31 4.97
CA PHE A 55 5.22 11.31 4.10
C PHE A 55 5.89 11.37 2.73
N GLU A 56 7.22 11.40 2.69
CA GLU A 56 7.97 11.48 1.42
C GLU A 56 7.72 10.28 0.50
N ARG A 57 7.56 9.07 1.06
CA ARG A 57 7.22 7.87 0.28
C ARG A 57 5.84 8.00 -0.33
N ARG A 58 4.86 8.41 0.47
CA ARG A 58 3.49 8.63 -0.02
C ARG A 58 3.49 9.65 -1.14
N GLU A 59 4.14 10.78 -0.95
CA GLU A 59 4.21 11.85 -1.94
C GLU A 59 4.86 11.39 -3.25
N LEU A 60 5.93 10.59 -3.16
CA LEU A 60 6.54 10.01 -4.34
C LEU A 60 5.60 9.01 -5.06
N ILE A 61 4.89 8.17 -4.31
CA ILE A 61 3.89 7.24 -4.87
C ILE A 61 2.78 8.02 -5.59
N ARG A 62 2.33 9.16 -5.04
CA ARG A 62 1.33 10.03 -5.71
C ARG A 62 1.79 10.48 -7.10
N ARG A 63 3.09 10.77 -7.24
CA ARG A 63 3.72 11.31 -8.45
C ARG A 63 4.26 10.23 -9.40
N THR A 64 4.26 8.97 -8.99
CA THR A 64 4.82 7.84 -9.77
C THR A 64 3.75 6.77 -10.02
N TRP A 65 3.99 5.53 -9.60
CA TRP A 65 3.15 4.39 -9.94
C TRP A 65 1.75 4.44 -9.33
N GLY A 66 1.59 5.17 -8.23
CA GLY A 66 0.31 5.32 -7.56
C GLY A 66 -0.61 6.34 -8.21
N GLN A 67 -0.17 7.08 -9.23
CA GLN A 67 -0.91 8.19 -9.83
C GLN A 67 -2.37 7.82 -10.15
N GLU A 68 -3.32 8.63 -9.67
CA GLU A 68 -4.73 8.44 -9.99
C GLU A 68 -5.03 8.93 -11.39
N ARG A 69 -5.51 8.03 -12.25
CA ARG A 69 -5.95 8.35 -13.60
C ARG A 69 -6.81 7.22 -14.17
N SER A 70 -7.45 7.50 -15.30
CA SER A 70 -8.17 6.49 -16.06
C SER A 70 -7.28 5.89 -17.14
N TYR A 71 -7.15 4.56 -17.16
CA TYR A 71 -6.39 3.83 -18.17
C TYR A 71 -7.36 3.16 -19.14
N GLY A 72 -7.51 3.72 -20.34
CA GLY A 72 -8.48 3.20 -21.33
C GLY A 72 -9.90 3.12 -20.75
N GLY A 73 -10.36 4.18 -20.07
CA GLY A 73 -11.69 4.23 -19.44
C GLY A 73 -11.80 3.53 -18.08
N ARG A 74 -10.73 2.90 -17.57
CA ARG A 74 -10.74 2.23 -16.25
C ARG A 74 -10.21 3.15 -15.17
N PRO A 75 -11.04 3.63 -14.23
CA PRO A 75 -10.59 4.51 -13.16
C PRO A 75 -9.71 3.77 -12.16
N VAL A 76 -8.51 4.28 -11.93
CA VAL A 76 -7.60 3.83 -10.86
C VAL A 76 -7.58 4.87 -9.75
N ARG A 77 -7.81 4.42 -8.51
CA ARG A 77 -7.80 5.26 -7.31
C ARG A 77 -6.78 4.73 -6.30
N ARG A 78 -6.33 5.59 -5.40
CA ARG A 78 -5.33 5.24 -4.39
C ARG A 78 -5.78 5.66 -3.00
N LEU A 79 -5.41 4.84 -2.01
CA LEU A 79 -5.54 5.09 -0.58
C LEU A 79 -4.21 4.75 0.10
N PHE A 80 -3.85 5.55 1.11
CA PHE A 80 -2.80 5.24 2.07
C PHE A 80 -3.42 4.81 3.39
N LEU A 81 -2.89 3.74 3.97
CA LEU A 81 -3.39 3.15 5.22
C LEU A 81 -2.40 3.40 6.33
N LEU A 82 -2.81 4.18 7.33
CA LEU A 82 -2.00 4.62 8.46
C LEU A 82 -2.58 4.13 9.78
N GLY A 83 -1.71 3.87 10.76
CA GLY A 83 -2.04 3.92 12.18
C GLY A 83 -1.66 5.26 12.79
N THR A 84 -1.64 5.35 14.12
CA THR A 84 -0.99 6.43 14.88
C THR A 84 0.52 6.21 14.92
N PRO A 85 1.33 7.24 15.22
CA PRO A 85 2.78 7.11 15.30
C PRO A 85 3.23 5.93 16.18
N ALA A 86 4.28 5.25 15.72
CA ALA A 86 4.83 4.08 16.38
C ALA A 86 5.63 4.47 17.64
N PRO A 87 5.89 3.55 18.57
CA PRO A 87 6.69 3.84 19.76
C PRO A 87 8.10 4.37 19.45
N GLU A 88 8.71 3.93 18.35
CA GLU A 88 10.00 4.46 17.87
C GLU A 88 9.96 5.95 17.50
N ASP A 89 8.77 6.50 17.25
CA ASP A 89 8.54 7.90 16.91
C ASP A 89 7.94 8.70 18.08
N ALA A 90 7.97 8.16 19.32
CA ALA A 90 7.29 8.74 20.48
C ALA A 90 7.61 10.23 20.71
N GLU A 91 8.88 10.63 20.57
CA GLU A 91 9.32 12.04 20.74
C GLU A 91 8.69 13.00 19.74
N ARG A 92 8.30 12.50 18.55
CA ARG A 92 7.71 13.28 17.45
C ARG A 92 6.24 12.95 17.22
N ALA A 93 5.62 12.17 18.11
CA ALA A 93 4.30 11.60 17.88
C ALA A 93 3.23 12.67 17.64
N GLU A 94 3.22 13.74 18.44
CA GLU A 94 2.27 14.85 18.28
C GLU A 94 2.46 15.54 16.92
N GLN A 95 3.70 15.91 16.59
CA GLN A 95 4.04 16.52 15.31
C GLN A 95 3.65 15.62 14.11
N LEU A 96 3.94 14.33 14.17
CA LEU A 96 3.58 13.39 13.11
C LEU A 96 2.06 13.21 12.97
N ALA A 97 1.32 13.24 14.08
CA ALA A 97 -0.13 13.18 14.04
C ALA A 97 -0.73 14.44 13.39
N GLU A 98 -0.20 15.62 13.69
CA GLU A 98 -0.60 16.88 13.04
C GLU A 98 -0.29 16.89 11.54
N LEU A 99 0.92 16.46 11.16
CA LEU A 99 1.31 16.38 9.75
C LEU A 99 0.44 15.39 8.97
N ALA A 100 0.16 14.21 9.55
CA ALA A 100 -0.75 13.24 8.94
C ALA A 100 -2.18 13.79 8.79
N ALA A 101 -2.66 14.56 9.77
CA ALA A 101 -3.96 15.23 9.70
C ALA A 101 -4.01 16.30 8.60
N LEU A 102 -2.96 17.10 8.44
CA LEU A 102 -2.85 18.08 7.36
C LEU A 102 -2.82 17.38 5.99
N GLU A 103 -2.00 16.34 5.86
CA GLU A 103 -1.93 15.54 4.63
C GLU A 103 -3.29 14.90 4.26
N ALA A 104 -3.98 14.33 5.24
CA ALA A 104 -5.29 13.72 5.04
C ALA A 104 -6.33 14.72 4.51
N ARG A 105 -6.33 15.95 5.05
CA ARG A 105 -7.20 17.04 4.59
C ARG A 105 -6.85 17.52 3.18
N GLU A 106 -5.56 17.66 2.90
CA GLU A 106 -5.07 18.18 1.62
C GLU A 106 -5.31 17.20 0.46
N HIS A 107 -4.95 15.93 0.65
CA HIS A 107 -4.97 14.95 -0.45
C HIS A 107 -6.25 14.10 -0.49
N GLY A 108 -6.98 13.98 0.62
CA GLY A 108 -8.20 13.17 0.71
C GLY A 108 -7.99 11.70 0.36
N ASP A 109 -6.77 11.19 0.50
CA ASP A 109 -6.36 9.84 0.13
C ASP A 109 -5.79 9.02 1.29
N VAL A 110 -6.00 9.47 2.52
CA VAL A 110 -5.51 8.82 3.75
C VAL A 110 -6.68 8.21 4.50
N LEU A 111 -6.56 6.92 4.82
CA LEU A 111 -7.34 6.25 5.85
C LEU A 111 -6.44 6.03 7.07
N GLN A 112 -6.85 6.55 8.22
CA GLN A 112 -6.09 6.41 9.46
C GLN A 112 -6.97 5.88 10.57
N TRP A 113 -6.50 4.85 11.27
CA TRP A 113 -7.19 4.27 12.44
C TRP A 113 -6.40 4.49 13.72
N ALA A 114 -7.09 4.50 14.85
CA ALA A 114 -6.51 4.78 16.16
C ALA A 114 -5.77 3.58 16.80
N PHE A 115 -4.83 2.96 16.08
CA PHE A 115 -3.91 1.97 16.63
C PHE A 115 -2.47 2.29 16.22
N THR A 116 -1.49 1.90 17.03
CA THR A 116 -0.08 2.18 16.78
C THR A 116 0.44 1.47 15.54
N ASP A 117 1.11 2.22 14.67
CA ASP A 117 1.59 1.71 13.39
C ASP A 117 2.89 0.92 13.55
N THR A 118 2.76 -0.37 13.88
CA THR A 118 3.91 -1.27 14.03
C THR A 118 3.87 -2.38 12.98
N PHE A 119 5.02 -3.02 12.74
CA PHE A 119 5.09 -4.17 11.84
C PHE A 119 4.08 -5.27 12.19
N LEU A 120 3.86 -5.55 13.48
CA LEU A 120 2.92 -6.57 13.94
C LEU A 120 1.45 -6.15 13.76
N ASN A 121 1.19 -4.84 13.64
CA ASN A 121 -0.15 -4.29 13.41
C ASN A 121 -0.47 -4.08 11.92
N LEU A 122 0.41 -4.47 10.99
CA LEU A 122 0.11 -4.41 9.56
C LEU A 122 -1.11 -5.24 9.17
N THR A 123 -1.38 -6.35 9.88
CA THR A 123 -2.61 -7.14 9.66
C THR A 123 -3.86 -6.38 10.08
N LEU A 124 -3.81 -5.51 11.10
CA LEU A 124 -4.95 -4.67 11.49
C LEU A 124 -5.31 -3.68 10.38
N LYS A 125 -4.33 -3.12 9.66
CA LYS A 125 -4.60 -2.29 8.47
C LYS A 125 -5.39 -3.06 7.42
N GLN A 126 -5.02 -4.32 7.19
CA GLN A 126 -5.69 -5.16 6.19
C GLN A 126 -7.14 -5.46 6.61
N VAL A 127 -7.37 -5.82 7.87
CA VAL A 127 -8.74 -6.07 8.40
C VAL A 127 -9.60 -4.81 8.25
N HIS A 128 -9.09 -3.68 8.71
CA HIS A 128 -9.82 -2.42 8.64
C HIS A 128 -10.07 -1.90 7.22
N LEU A 129 -9.14 -2.14 6.30
CA LEU A 129 -9.35 -1.87 4.88
C LEU A 129 -10.52 -2.67 4.32
N LEU A 130 -10.63 -3.96 4.68
CA LEU A 130 -11.73 -4.80 4.21
C LEU A 130 -13.08 -4.30 4.75
N ASP A 131 -13.16 -3.96 6.03
CA ASP A 131 -14.37 -3.36 6.63
C ASP A 131 -14.75 -2.04 5.93
N TRP A 132 -13.76 -1.18 5.65
CA TRP A 132 -13.98 0.08 4.96
C TRP A 132 -14.45 -0.14 3.51
N LEU A 133 -13.88 -1.11 2.80
CA LEU A 133 -14.28 -1.45 1.43
C LEU A 133 -15.74 -1.92 1.37
N GLU A 134 -16.15 -2.79 2.29
CA GLU A 134 -17.53 -3.25 2.40
C GLU A 134 -18.50 -2.09 2.65
N ALA A 135 -18.14 -1.18 3.56
CA ALA A 135 -19.00 -0.07 3.95
C ALA A 135 -19.01 1.12 2.97
N ARG A 136 -17.90 1.40 2.28
CA ARG A 136 -17.69 2.64 1.49
C ARG A 136 -17.46 2.40 0.02
N CYS A 137 -17.01 1.22 -0.38
CA CYS A 137 -16.54 0.94 -1.73
C CYS A 137 -17.02 -0.39 -2.31
N PRO A 138 -18.32 -0.74 -2.19
CA PRO A 138 -18.82 -2.07 -2.60
C PRO A 138 -18.71 -2.33 -4.12
N HIS A 139 -18.48 -1.29 -4.91
CA HIS A 139 -18.35 -1.38 -6.37
C HIS A 139 -16.90 -1.38 -6.87
N ALA A 140 -15.90 -1.39 -5.97
CA ALA A 140 -14.52 -1.59 -6.40
C ALA A 140 -14.36 -2.97 -7.03
N ARG A 141 -13.86 -3.02 -8.28
CA ARG A 141 -13.75 -4.30 -9.00
C ARG A 141 -12.51 -5.10 -8.59
N PHE A 142 -11.39 -4.42 -8.35
CA PHE A 142 -10.14 -5.03 -7.92
C PHE A 142 -9.47 -4.20 -6.83
N LEU A 143 -8.87 -4.90 -5.87
CA LEU A 143 -8.01 -4.33 -4.85
C LEU A 143 -6.58 -4.83 -5.08
N LEU A 144 -5.62 -3.90 -5.12
CA LEU A 144 -4.21 -4.23 -4.97
C LEU A 144 -3.71 -3.57 -3.69
N SER A 145 -3.36 -4.39 -2.69
CA SER A 145 -2.70 -3.91 -1.47
C SER A 145 -1.20 -4.19 -1.52
N GLY A 146 -0.40 -3.23 -1.07
CA GLY A 146 1.05 -3.31 -1.01
C GLY A 146 1.62 -2.38 0.06
N ASP A 147 2.93 -2.42 0.25
CA ASP A 147 3.66 -1.55 1.17
C ASP A 147 4.19 -0.29 0.45
N ASP A 148 4.59 0.74 1.19
CA ASP A 148 5.07 2.00 0.62
C ASP A 148 6.53 1.98 0.10
N ASP A 149 7.18 0.82 0.19
CA ASP A 149 8.52 0.53 -0.36
C ASP A 149 8.48 -0.46 -1.53
N VAL A 150 7.36 -0.54 -2.24
CA VAL A 150 7.27 -1.32 -3.47
C VAL A 150 7.18 -0.44 -4.71
N PHE A 151 7.58 -0.98 -5.84
CA PHE A 151 7.29 -0.41 -7.15
C PHE A 151 6.23 -1.27 -7.86
N VAL A 152 5.16 -0.64 -8.35
CA VAL A 152 4.09 -1.32 -9.10
C VAL A 152 4.06 -0.83 -10.54
N HIS A 153 4.08 -1.75 -11.51
CA HIS A 153 3.84 -1.38 -12.89
C HIS A 153 2.33 -1.38 -13.16
N THR A 154 1.63 -0.30 -12.78
CA THR A 154 0.15 -0.23 -12.79
C THR A 154 -0.47 -0.59 -14.15
N ALA A 155 0.15 -0.23 -15.27
CA ALA A 155 -0.33 -0.63 -16.59
C ALA A 155 -0.25 -2.15 -16.84
N ASN A 156 0.76 -2.83 -16.29
CA ASN A 156 0.91 -4.28 -16.42
C ASN A 156 -0.12 -5.00 -15.56
N VAL A 157 -0.35 -4.49 -14.34
CA VAL A 157 -1.41 -4.97 -13.46
C VAL A 157 -2.75 -4.90 -14.18
N LEU A 158 -3.08 -3.78 -14.81
CA LEU A 158 -4.33 -3.63 -15.55
C LEU A 158 -4.46 -4.61 -16.73
N ARG A 159 -3.40 -4.82 -17.51
CA ARG A 159 -3.39 -5.84 -18.59
C ARG A 159 -3.58 -7.25 -18.05
N PHE A 160 -2.95 -7.57 -16.93
CA PHE A 160 -3.09 -8.88 -16.28
C PHE A 160 -4.52 -9.10 -15.77
N LEU A 161 -5.13 -8.08 -15.15
CA LEU A 161 -6.51 -8.15 -14.66
C LEU A 161 -7.54 -8.27 -15.79
N GLU A 162 -7.23 -7.75 -16.99
CA GLU A 162 -8.06 -7.98 -18.19
C GLU A 162 -8.00 -9.42 -18.68
N ALA A 163 -6.85 -10.08 -18.54
CA ALA A 163 -6.66 -11.46 -18.98
C ALA A 163 -7.28 -12.49 -18.02
N LYS A 164 -7.80 -12.08 -16.86
CA LYS A 164 -8.33 -12.98 -15.82
C LYS A 164 -9.82 -12.73 -15.51
N SER A 165 -10.61 -13.79 -15.51
CA SER A 165 -11.89 -13.87 -14.77
C SER A 165 -11.64 -13.89 -13.25
N PRO A 166 -12.62 -13.48 -12.41
CA PRO A 166 -12.39 -12.92 -11.06
C PRO A 166 -11.74 -13.80 -9.97
N ASP A 167 -11.36 -15.04 -10.22
CA ASP A 167 -11.22 -16.06 -9.15
C ASP A 167 -9.79 -16.50 -8.78
N ARG A 168 -8.73 -15.72 -9.06
CA ARG A 168 -7.37 -16.09 -8.59
C ARG A 168 -6.50 -14.91 -8.15
N HIS A 169 -6.13 -14.91 -6.88
CA HIS A 169 -5.06 -14.11 -6.29
C HIS A 169 -3.68 -14.73 -6.59
N LEU A 170 -2.63 -13.91 -6.75
CA LEU A 170 -1.27 -14.36 -7.00
C LEU A 170 -0.21 -13.57 -6.23
N SER A 171 0.79 -14.32 -5.76
CA SER A 171 1.88 -13.92 -4.85
C SER A 171 3.08 -13.32 -5.58
N GLY A 172 3.79 -12.39 -4.92
CA GLY A 172 4.91 -11.62 -5.47
C GLY A 172 6.20 -12.41 -5.75
N ALA A 173 7.05 -11.84 -6.61
CA ALA A 173 8.36 -12.39 -7.00
C ALA A 173 9.51 -11.86 -6.14
N ARG A 174 10.58 -12.66 -6.00
CA ARG A 174 11.80 -12.39 -5.21
C ARG A 174 12.76 -11.46 -6.00
N GLN A 175 13.46 -10.58 -5.27
CA GLN A 175 14.27 -9.43 -5.75
C GLN A 175 15.06 -9.68 -7.06
N PRO A 176 14.80 -8.88 -8.13
CA PRO A 176 15.66 -8.78 -9.29
C PRO A 176 16.67 -7.62 -9.19
N SER A 177 17.70 -7.66 -10.03
CA SER A 177 18.69 -6.59 -10.26
C SER A 177 18.02 -5.25 -10.62
N PHE A 178 18.71 -4.11 -10.45
CA PHE A 178 18.20 -2.76 -10.78
C PHE A 178 18.22 -2.43 -12.29
N ASP A 179 17.96 -3.42 -13.15
CA ASP A 179 17.90 -3.26 -14.62
C ASP A 179 16.47 -2.90 -15.06
N PRO A 180 16.20 -1.68 -15.58
CA PRO A 180 14.87 -1.24 -16.02
C PRO A 180 14.16 -2.20 -16.98
N CYS A 181 14.91 -2.97 -17.78
CA CYS A 181 14.32 -3.89 -18.75
C CYS A 181 13.65 -5.11 -18.11
N MET A 182 14.16 -5.56 -16.97
CA MET A 182 13.51 -6.62 -16.18
C MET A 182 12.20 -6.13 -15.56
N TYR A 183 12.12 -4.86 -15.12
CA TYR A 183 10.92 -4.28 -14.49
C TYR A 183 9.78 -4.03 -15.48
N ARG A 184 10.06 -4.00 -16.78
CA ARG A 184 9.05 -3.76 -17.82
C ARG A 184 7.99 -4.87 -17.90
N GLU A 185 8.34 -6.08 -17.47
CA GLU A 185 7.44 -7.25 -17.52
C GLU A 185 6.91 -7.67 -16.13
N LEU A 186 7.48 -7.11 -15.06
CA LEU A 186 7.05 -7.41 -13.69
C LEU A 186 5.79 -6.63 -13.31
N LEU A 187 5.00 -7.20 -12.41
CA LEU A 187 3.79 -6.58 -11.86
C LEU A 187 4.10 -5.69 -10.65
N LEU A 188 4.88 -6.24 -9.72
CA LEU A 188 5.25 -5.62 -8.45
C LEU A 188 6.65 -6.09 -8.06
N VAL A 189 7.46 -5.17 -7.53
CA VAL A 189 8.75 -5.50 -6.94
C VAL A 189 8.88 -4.85 -5.55
N HIS A 190 9.27 -5.67 -4.58
CA HIS A 190 9.70 -5.25 -3.24
C HIS A 190 11.22 -5.45 -3.18
N ARG A 191 12.06 -4.51 -2.76
CA ARG A 191 11.93 -3.31 -1.91
C ARG A 191 12.63 -2.14 -2.62
N PHE A 192 12.11 -0.92 -2.50
CA PHE A 192 12.61 0.29 -3.15
C PHE A 192 12.72 1.44 -2.15
N ALA A 193 13.89 2.08 -2.07
CA ALA A 193 14.05 3.38 -1.44
C ALA A 193 13.37 4.49 -2.28
N PRO A 194 13.07 5.67 -1.70
CA PRO A 194 12.43 6.76 -2.44
C PRO A 194 13.20 7.16 -3.71
N TYR A 195 14.53 7.32 -3.63
CA TYR A 195 15.33 7.68 -4.79
C TYR A 195 15.28 6.60 -5.88
N GLU A 196 15.29 5.32 -5.48
CA GLU A 196 15.21 4.18 -6.39
C GLU A 196 13.89 4.15 -7.15
N MET A 197 12.78 4.39 -6.45
CA MET A 197 11.44 4.42 -7.03
C MET A 197 11.32 5.55 -8.08
N LEU A 198 11.88 6.72 -7.80
CA LEU A 198 11.90 7.84 -8.74
C LEU A 198 12.75 7.53 -9.98
N LEU A 199 13.96 6.97 -9.78
CA LEU A 199 14.87 6.61 -10.87
C LEU A 199 14.26 5.53 -11.78
N MET A 200 13.69 4.49 -11.18
CA MET A 200 13.05 3.41 -11.91
C MET A 200 11.83 3.91 -12.72
N TRP A 201 10.99 4.76 -12.11
CA TRP A 201 9.85 5.36 -12.82
C TRP A 201 10.29 6.17 -14.04
N LYS A 202 11.31 7.03 -13.88
CA LYS A 202 11.88 7.81 -14.99
C LYS A 202 12.48 6.93 -16.07
N ALA A 203 13.21 5.88 -15.69
CA ALA A 203 13.81 4.94 -16.64
C ALA A 203 12.75 4.23 -17.48
N LEU A 204 11.68 3.72 -16.85
CA LEU A 204 10.59 3.01 -17.55
C LEU A 204 9.77 3.92 -18.48
N HIS A 205 9.71 5.23 -18.20
CA HIS A 205 9.00 6.20 -19.04
C HIS A 205 9.92 6.92 -20.03
N ASN A 206 11.20 6.55 -20.09
CA ASN A 206 12.11 7.10 -21.07
C ASN A 206 11.80 6.52 -22.47
N PRO A 207 11.41 7.34 -23.46
CA PRO A 207 11.13 6.86 -24.82
C PRO A 207 12.36 6.26 -25.52
N GLY A 208 13.57 6.54 -25.04
CA GLY A 208 14.82 5.94 -25.52
C GLY A 208 15.19 4.59 -24.88
N LEU A 209 14.38 4.06 -23.94
CA LEU A 209 14.64 2.76 -23.33
C LEU A 209 14.34 1.63 -24.34
N SER A 210 15.39 1.05 -24.92
CA SER A 210 15.30 -0.14 -25.77
C SER A 210 15.68 -1.38 -24.98
N CYS A 211 14.72 -2.26 -24.74
CA CYS A 211 14.96 -3.56 -24.14
C CYS A 211 15.03 -4.61 -25.24
N HIS A 212 16.23 -5.15 -25.48
CA HIS A 212 16.42 -6.27 -26.39
C HIS A 212 15.59 -7.46 -25.89
N GLN A 213 14.83 -8.11 -26.79
CA GLN A 213 14.14 -9.36 -26.48
C GLN A 213 15.19 -10.43 -26.14
N GLY A 214 15.41 -10.67 -24.86
CA GLY A 214 16.25 -11.77 -24.39
C GLY A 214 15.56 -13.12 -24.65
N HIS A 215 16.10 -13.88 -25.61
CA HIS A 215 15.95 -15.32 -25.83
C HIS A 215 14.59 -15.98 -25.54
N ARG A 216 13.85 -16.27 -26.62
CA ARG A 216 13.07 -17.52 -26.67
C ARG A 216 14.06 -18.67 -26.47
N VAL A 217 13.99 -19.34 -25.32
CA VAL A 217 14.57 -20.67 -25.16
C VAL A 217 13.72 -21.59 -26.03
N SER A 218 14.35 -22.12 -27.07
CA SER A 218 13.86 -23.19 -27.92
C SER A 218 13.59 -24.46 -27.13
#